data_AF-A0A9X1K9S4-F1
#
_entry.id   AF-A0A9X1K9S4-F1
#
_cell.length_a   1.000
_cell.length_b   1.000
_cell.length_c   1.000
_cell.angle_alpha   90.00
_cell.angle_beta   90.00
_cell.angle_gamma   90.00
#
_symmetry.space_group_name_H-M   'P 1'
#
loop_
_entity.id
_entity.type
_entity.pdbx_description
1 polymer ?
#
loop_
_entity_poly.entity_id
_entity_poly.type
_entity_poly.pdbx_seq_one_letter_code
_entity_poly.pdbx_strand_id
1 'polypeptide(L)'
;GSMSNLIQPDIAIVTSIGEAHLSSLKDTKGVAVHKAKIFEGLKQDGIAIINGDIGKEEFSILVSAAEKRTSKIVVYSLHDASRDVFVKQISQKREYCEVLVSFFGEDILL
;
A
#
# COMPACT_ATOMS: atom_id res chain seq x y z
N GLY A 1 -15.53 2.95 3.67
CA GLY A 1 -16.10 2.43 4.91
C GLY A 1 -16.80 3.56 5.60
N SER A 2 -17.68 3.30 6.57
CA SER A 2 -18.44 4.38 7.25
C SER A 2 -17.54 5.50 7.78
N MET A 3 -16.37 5.16 8.35
CA MET A 3 -15.41 6.16 8.85
C MET A 3 -14.67 6.91 7.74
N SER A 4 -14.12 6.20 6.75
CA SER A 4 -13.38 6.86 5.67
C SER A 4 -14.29 7.76 4.83
N ASN A 5 -15.56 7.39 4.65
CA ASN A 5 -16.54 8.22 3.94
C ASN A 5 -16.84 9.54 4.68
N LEU A 6 -16.73 9.56 6.01
CA LEU A 6 -16.87 10.77 6.81
C LEU A 6 -15.63 11.66 6.71
N ILE A 7 -14.44 11.07 6.77
CA ILE A 7 -13.16 11.80 6.79
C ILE A 7 -12.81 12.35 5.41
N GLN A 8 -13.14 11.61 4.34
CA GLN A 8 -12.76 11.93 2.97
C GLN A 8 -11.26 12.23 2.81
N PRO A 9 -10.36 11.24 3.04
CA PRO A 9 -8.93 11.51 3.01
C PRO A 9 -8.42 11.91 1.62
N ASP A 10 -7.39 12.76 1.60
CA ASP A 10 -6.59 13.07 0.41
C ASP A 10 -5.61 11.95 0.06
N ILE A 11 -5.13 11.21 1.07
CA ILE A 11 -4.19 10.10 0.91
C ILE A 11 -4.65 8.94 1.80
N ALA A 12 -4.73 7.74 1.22
CA ALA A 12 -5.00 6.50 1.95
C ALA A 12 -3.90 5.48 1.67
N ILE A 13 -3.36 4.87 2.72
CA ILE A 13 -2.22 3.95 2.63
C ILE A 13 -2.60 2.61 3.24
N VAL A 14 -2.32 1.51 2.53
CA VAL A 14 -2.38 0.16 3.09
C VAL A 14 -0.96 -0.41 3.13
N THR A 15 -0.41 -0.50 4.33
CA THR A 15 1.01 -0.84 4.54
C THR A 15 1.30 -2.33 4.56
N SER A 16 0.34 -3.15 4.98
CA SER A 16 0.50 -4.60 5.03
C SER A 16 -0.86 -5.31 5.07
N ILE A 17 -0.85 -6.54 4.54
CA ILE A 17 -1.90 -7.53 4.75
C ILE A 17 -1.24 -8.74 5.38
N GLY A 18 -1.76 -9.18 6.52
CA GLY A 18 -1.27 -10.36 7.24
C GLY A 18 -2.39 -10.94 8.09
N GLU A 19 -2.07 -12.02 8.80
CA GLU A 19 -2.98 -12.76 9.66
C GLU A 19 -3.30 -11.99 10.96
N ALA A 20 -3.94 -10.84 10.84
CA ALA A 20 -4.54 -10.15 11.97
C ALA A 20 -5.98 -10.64 12.12
N HIS A 21 -6.30 -11.22 13.28
CA HIS A 21 -7.66 -11.68 13.63
C HIS A 21 -8.21 -12.82 12.74
N LEU A 22 -7.44 -13.90 12.55
CA LEU A 22 -7.93 -15.13 11.88
C LEU A 22 -9.18 -15.74 12.54
N SER A 23 -9.47 -15.40 13.81
CA SER A 23 -10.67 -15.85 14.50
C SER A 23 -11.96 -15.19 13.99
N SER A 24 -11.89 -14.03 13.33
CA SER A 24 -13.05 -13.33 12.74
C SER A 24 -12.96 -13.18 11.21
N LEU A 25 -11.77 -13.20 10.64
CA LEU A 25 -11.50 -13.12 9.20
C LEU A 25 -10.83 -14.43 8.77
N LYS A 26 -11.55 -15.26 8.00
CA LYS A 26 -11.14 -16.62 7.66
C LYS A 26 -9.76 -16.73 7.00
N ASP A 27 -9.35 -15.70 6.26
CA ASP A 27 -8.09 -15.64 5.51
C ASP A 27 -7.62 -14.19 5.29
N THR A 28 -6.41 -14.06 4.75
CA THR A 28 -5.77 -12.79 4.38
C THR A 28 -6.54 -12.03 3.30
N LYS A 29 -7.34 -12.72 2.47
CA LYS A 29 -8.22 -12.09 1.47
C LYS A 29 -9.35 -11.31 2.16
N GLY A 30 -9.96 -11.87 3.20
CA GLY A 30 -10.93 -11.19 4.04
C GLY A 30 -10.34 -9.94 4.71
N VAL A 31 -9.10 -10.02 5.17
CA VAL A 31 -8.35 -8.86 5.71
C VAL A 31 -8.14 -7.80 4.63
N ALA A 32 -7.74 -8.19 3.41
CA ALA A 32 -7.58 -7.29 2.28
C ALA A 32 -8.89 -6.58 1.92
N VAL A 33 -10.01 -7.31 1.80
CA VAL A 33 -11.33 -6.73 1.52
C VAL A 33 -11.74 -5.74 2.62
N HIS A 34 -11.48 -6.06 3.89
CA HIS A 34 -11.82 -5.17 4.99
C HIS A 34 -10.99 -3.88 4.96
N LYS A 35 -9.66 -4.00 4.82
CA LYS A 35 -8.75 -2.85 4.75
C LYS A 35 -8.99 -2.00 3.48
N ALA A 36 -9.35 -2.63 2.36
CA ALA A 36 -9.70 -1.95 1.11
C ALA A 36 -10.85 -0.95 1.27
N LYS A 37 -11.73 -1.13 2.28
CA LYS A 37 -12.80 -0.18 2.58
C LYS A 37 -12.29 1.22 2.90
N ILE A 38 -11.02 1.41 3.25
CA ILE A 38 -10.44 2.75 3.40
C ILE A 38 -10.60 3.58 2.11
N PHE A 39 -10.41 2.95 0.95
CA PHE A 39 -10.46 3.60 -0.35
C PHE A 39 -11.85 4.09 -0.72
N GLU A 40 -12.93 3.47 -0.24
CA GLU A 40 -14.29 3.94 -0.49
C GLU A 40 -14.48 5.41 -0.07
N GLY A 41 -13.75 5.88 0.94
CA GLY A 41 -13.83 7.28 1.38
C GLY A 41 -12.83 8.21 0.70
N LEU A 42 -11.84 7.68 -0.02
CA LEU A 42 -10.80 8.47 -0.67
C LEU A 42 -11.43 9.47 -1.65
N LYS A 43 -10.93 10.71 -1.64
CA LYS A 43 -11.34 11.74 -2.61
C LYS A 43 -11.05 11.26 -4.04
N GLN A 44 -11.82 11.75 -5.00
CA GLN A 44 -11.73 11.32 -6.40
C GLN A 44 -10.37 11.63 -7.04
N ASP A 45 -9.70 12.68 -6.56
CA ASP A 45 -8.36 13.11 -6.93
C ASP A 45 -7.28 12.76 -5.88
N GLY A 46 -7.67 12.00 -4.83
CA GLY A 46 -6.79 11.55 -3.77
C GLY A 46 -5.86 10.42 -4.23
N ILE A 47 -4.85 10.11 -3.40
CA ILE A 47 -3.80 9.13 -3.71
C ILE A 47 -3.99 7.87 -2.87
N ALA A 48 -4.06 6.73 -3.55
CA ALA A 48 -4.00 5.42 -2.90
C ALA A 48 -2.55 4.91 -2.92
N ILE A 49 -1.99 4.59 -1.76
CA ILE A 49 -0.65 4.01 -1.65
C ILE A 49 -0.78 2.56 -1.18
N ILE A 50 -0.21 1.63 -1.96
CA ILE A 50 -0.37 0.19 -1.76
C ILE A 50 1.02 -0.46 -1.65
N ASN A 51 1.18 -1.33 -0.65
CA ASN A 51 2.34 -2.21 -0.57
C ASN A 51 2.27 -3.30 -1.64
N GLY A 52 3.29 -3.38 -2.50
CA GLY A 52 3.47 -4.39 -3.54
C GLY A 52 4.02 -5.73 -3.04
N ASP A 53 4.55 -5.79 -1.82
CA ASP A 53 5.15 -6.99 -1.21
C ASP A 53 4.14 -7.86 -0.44
N ILE A 54 2.88 -7.87 -0.88
CA ILE A 54 1.81 -8.71 -0.32
C ILE A 54 1.43 -9.81 -1.30
N GLY A 55 0.59 -10.76 -0.85
CA GLY A 55 0.09 -11.82 -1.72
C GLY A 55 -0.64 -11.27 -2.95
N LYS A 56 -0.52 -11.97 -4.09
CA LYS A 56 -1.04 -11.50 -5.39
C LYS A 56 -2.54 -11.25 -5.38
N GLU A 57 -3.29 -12.08 -4.66
CA GLU A 57 -4.73 -11.95 -4.57
C GLU A 57 -5.13 -10.74 -3.73
N GLU A 58 -4.48 -10.55 -2.58
CA GLU A 58 -4.66 -9.39 -1.71
C GLU A 58 -4.30 -8.09 -2.45
N PHE A 59 -3.20 -8.09 -3.18
CA PHE A 59 -2.78 -6.97 -4.02
C PHE A 59 -3.85 -6.62 -5.05
N SER A 60 -4.38 -7.61 -5.78
CA SER A 60 -5.45 -7.38 -6.76
C SER A 60 -6.71 -6.81 -6.10
N ILE A 61 -7.08 -7.27 -4.91
CA ILE A 61 -8.24 -6.75 -4.17
C ILE A 61 -8.04 -5.26 -3.83
N LEU A 62 -6.86 -4.88 -3.33
CA LEU A 62 -6.57 -3.48 -2.98
C LEU A 62 -6.57 -2.57 -4.20
N VAL A 63 -5.92 -2.99 -5.29
CA VAL A 63 -5.85 -2.22 -6.54
C VAL A 63 -7.25 -2.02 -7.11
N SER A 64 -8.02 -3.10 -7.29
CA SER A 64 -9.38 -3.00 -7.84
C SER A 64 -10.34 -2.20 -6.95
N ALA A 65 -10.07 -2.08 -5.65
CA ALA A 65 -10.85 -1.21 -4.76
C ALA A 65 -10.46 0.26 -4.90
N ALA A 66 -9.16 0.56 -5.03
CA ALA A 66 -8.65 1.91 -5.23
C ALA A 66 -9.06 2.48 -6.61
N GLU A 67 -9.00 1.67 -7.67
CA GLU A 67 -9.35 2.04 -9.05
C GLU A 67 -10.82 2.50 -9.20
N LYS A 68 -11.71 2.02 -8.32
CA LYS A 68 -13.11 2.47 -8.29
C LYS A 68 -13.28 3.92 -7.82
N ARG A 69 -12.21 4.55 -7.28
CA ARG A 69 -12.27 5.85 -6.62
C ARG A 69 -11.28 6.86 -7.19
N THR A 70 -10.06 6.45 -7.50
CA THR A 70 -9.01 7.32 -8.02
C THR A 70 -8.22 6.65 -9.14
N SER A 71 -7.67 7.46 -10.04
CA SER A 71 -6.64 7.02 -11.00
C SER A 71 -5.22 7.16 -10.46
N LYS A 72 -5.02 7.78 -9.28
CA LYS A 72 -3.72 8.01 -8.67
C LYS A 72 -3.39 6.91 -7.67
N ILE A 73 -2.85 5.80 -8.18
CA ILE A 73 -2.41 4.66 -7.38
C ILE A 73 -0.89 4.62 -7.42
N VAL A 74 -0.26 4.58 -6.25
CA VAL A 74 1.19 4.46 -6.08
C VAL A 74 1.48 3.14 -5.38
N VAL A 75 2.35 2.33 -5.97
CA VAL A 75 2.76 1.05 -5.42
C VAL A 75 4.22 1.13 -4.99
N TYR A 76 4.49 0.79 -3.73
CA TYR A 76 5.86 0.67 -3.23
C TYR A 76 6.25 -0.78 -2.99
N SER A 77 7.53 -1.10 -3.11
CA SER A 77 8.05 -2.46 -2.85
C SER A 77 9.50 -2.46 -2.37
N LEU A 78 9.84 -3.42 -1.51
CA LEU A 78 11.20 -3.72 -1.10
C LEU A 78 11.93 -4.65 -2.10
N HIS A 79 11.19 -5.34 -2.96
CA HIS A 79 11.71 -6.49 -3.72
C HIS A 79 11.43 -6.45 -5.23
N ASP A 80 10.51 -5.61 -5.69
CA ASP A 80 10.07 -5.52 -7.07
C ASP A 80 10.47 -4.16 -7.68
N ALA A 81 11.54 -4.18 -8.48
CA ALA A 81 12.08 -3.01 -9.16
C ALA A 81 11.21 -2.48 -10.31
N SER A 82 10.05 -3.10 -10.58
CA SER A 82 9.08 -2.61 -11.57
C SER A 82 8.02 -1.67 -10.99
N ARG A 83 8.05 -1.41 -9.66
CA ARG A 83 7.06 -0.57 -8.97
C ARG A 83 7.42 0.92 -9.00
N ASP A 84 6.46 1.76 -8.64
CA ASP A 84 6.62 3.23 -8.67
C ASP A 84 7.72 3.69 -7.71
N VAL A 85 7.77 3.08 -6.51
CA VAL A 85 8.78 3.32 -5.50
C VAL A 85 9.38 2.00 -5.05
N PHE A 86 10.70 1.83 -5.13
CA PHE A 86 11.31 0.58 -4.67
C PHE A 86 12.71 0.73 -4.11
N VAL A 87 13.09 -0.18 -3.22
CA VAL A 87 14.43 -0.20 -2.64
C VAL A 87 15.43 -0.77 -3.63
N LYS A 88 16.50 -0.02 -3.91
CA LYS A 88 17.65 -0.47 -4.71
C LYS A 88 18.73 -1.11 -3.83
N GLN A 89 18.96 -0.54 -2.65
CA GLN A 89 20.01 -1.01 -1.75
C GLN A 89 19.67 -0.66 -0.29
N ILE A 90 20.03 -1.57 0.62
CA ILE A 90 19.96 -1.39 2.07
C ILE A 90 21.36 -1.58 2.65
N SER A 91 21.87 -0.60 3.40
CA SER A 91 23.12 -0.71 4.17
C SER A 91 22.83 -0.52 5.66
N GLN A 92 22.78 -1.63 6.39
CA GLN A 92 22.59 -1.59 7.83
C GLN A 92 23.89 -1.22 8.54
N LYS A 93 23.87 -0.13 9.32
CA LYS A 93 24.93 0.25 10.25
C LYS A 93 24.49 -0.09 11.67
N ARG A 94 25.37 0.17 12.65
CA ARG A 94 25.07 -0.08 14.08
C ARG A 94 23.88 0.76 14.59
N GLU A 95 23.83 2.03 14.22
CA GLU A 95 22.87 3.00 14.79
C GLU A 95 21.77 3.43 13.80
N TYR A 96 21.97 3.20 12.51
CA TYR A 96 21.03 3.62 11.46
C TYR A 96 21.08 2.67 10.26
N CYS A 97 20.14 2.84 9.35
CA CYS A 97 20.09 2.14 8.08
C CYS A 97 20.13 3.19 6.97
N GLU A 98 21.02 3.02 6.00
CA GLU A 98 21.00 3.80 4.76
C GLU A 98 20.19 3.02 3.73
N VAL A 99 19.23 3.68 3.09
CA VAL A 99 18.39 3.05 2.08
C VAL A 99 18.45 3.86 0.80
N LEU A 100 18.96 3.25 -0.26
CA LEU A 100 18.84 3.80 -1.60
C LEU A 100 17.50 3.36 -2.20
N VAL A 101 16.64 4.31 -2.53
CA VAL A 101 15.31 4.10 -3.07
C VAL A 101 15.24 4.70 -4.47
N SER A 102 14.64 3.99 -5.42
CA SER A 102 14.12 4.58 -6.65
C SER A 102 12.73 5.13 -6.36
N PHE A 103 12.55 6.44 -6.51
CA PHE A 103 11.29 7.15 -6.34
C PHE A 103 10.86 7.72 -7.68
N PHE A 104 9.91 7.06 -8.36
CA PHE A 104 9.47 7.41 -9.72
C PHE A 104 10.63 7.54 -10.73
N GLY A 105 11.65 6.68 -10.60
CA GLY A 105 12.82 6.65 -11.46
C GLY A 105 13.97 7.56 -11.03
N GLU A 106 13.80 8.37 -9.98
CA GLU A 106 14.86 9.15 -9.36
C GLU A 106 15.46 8.43 -8.16
N ASP A 107 16.79 8.40 -8.07
CA ASP A 107 17.49 7.75 -6.96
C ASP A 107 17.57 8.72 -5.76
N ILE A 108 17.07 8.27 -4.59
CA ILE A 108 17.09 9.01 -3.32
C ILE A 108 17.79 8.16 -2.26
N LEU A 109 18.79 8.75 -1.58
CA LEU A 109 19.44 8.16 -0.41
C LEU A 109 18.74 8.67 0.86
N LEU A 110 18.20 7.74 1.65
CA LEU A 110 17.53 7.96 2.94
C LEU A 110 18.34 7.42 4.11
#